data_AF-A0A7J2HTS7-F1
#
_entry.id   AF-A0A7J2HTS7-F1
#
_cell.length_a   1.000
_cell.length_b   1.000
_cell.length_c   1.000
_cell.angle_alpha   90.00
_cell.angle_beta   90.00
_cell.angle_gamma   90.00
#
_symmetry.space_group_name_H-M   'P 1'
#
loop_
_entity.id
_entity.type
_entity.pdbx_description
1 polymer ?
#
loop_
_entity_poly.entity_id
_entity_poly.type
_entity_poly.pdbx_seq_one_letter_code
_entity_poly.pdbx_strand_id
1 'polypeptide(L)' 'MLFGRLAFERFMSRNKLSLMIRSHEPQDKGYGYLFDDRLLTIFSCRYYGIRPAGAILRAGEAEIRYLE' A
#
# COMPACT_ATOMS: atom_id res chain seq x y z
N MET A 1 1.97 -1.61 -15.72
CA MET A 1 2.92 -0.49 -15.89
C MET A 1 3.77 -0.43 -14.63
N LEU A 2 5.09 -0.43 -14.73
CA LEU A 2 5.99 -0.58 -13.57
C LEU A 2 6.70 0.75 -13.26
N PHE A 3 6.96 1.02 -11.99
CA PHE A 3 7.87 2.09 -11.53
C PHE A 3 8.79 1.56 -10.43
N GLY A 4 10.02 2.06 -10.41
CA GLY A 4 11.03 1.69 -9.41
C GLY A 4 11.20 2.75 -8.32
N ARG A 5 12.05 2.43 -7.33
CA ARG A 5 12.37 3.31 -6.19
C ARG A 5 12.75 4.74 -6.60
N LEU A 6 13.57 4.91 -7.63
CA LEU A 6 14.01 6.24 -8.07
C LEU A 6 12.83 7.14 -8.50
N ALA A 7 11.87 6.60 -9.24
CA ALA A 7 10.70 7.35 -9.69
C ALA A 7 9.78 7.68 -8.50
N PHE A 8 9.58 6.69 -7.62
CA PHE A 8 8.84 6.86 -6.37
C PHE A 8 9.41 7.99 -5.51
N GLU A 9 10.71 7.95 -5.19
CA GLU A 9 11.36 8.94 -4.34
C GLU A 9 11.30 10.35 -4.92
N ARG A 10 11.52 10.49 -6.24
CA ARG A 10 11.41 11.78 -6.94
C ARG A 10 10.00 12.35 -6.84
N PHE A 11 8.97 11.51 -6.99
CA PHE A 11 7.58 11.93 -6.88
C PHE A 11 7.25 12.36 -5.45
N MET A 12 7.57 11.51 -4.47
CA MET A 12 7.24 11.77 -3.06
C MET A 12 7.94 13.02 -2.52
N SER A 13 9.24 13.17 -2.79
CA SER A 13 10.04 14.33 -2.34
C SER A 13 9.56 15.65 -2.94
N ARG A 14 9.33 15.69 -4.27
CA ARG A 14 8.87 16.92 -4.96
C ARG A 14 7.50 17.39 -4.45
N ASN A 15 6.63 16.46 -4.08
CA ASN A 15 5.28 16.76 -3.60
C ASN A 15 5.17 16.82 -2.07
N LYS A 16 6.28 16.67 -1.34
CA LYS A 16 6.32 16.67 0.14
C LYS A 16 5.37 15.62 0.75
N LEU A 17 5.33 14.42 0.18
CA LEU A 17 4.48 13.32 0.64
C LEU A 17 5.30 12.31 1.46
N SER A 18 4.70 11.79 2.53
CA SER A 18 5.30 10.79 3.42
C SER A 18 4.94 9.35 3.06
N LEU A 19 3.69 9.11 2.62
CA LEU A 19 3.12 7.78 2.36
C LEU A 19 2.30 7.80 1.07
N MET A 20 2.47 6.77 0.23
CA MET A 20 1.60 6.46 -0.90
C MET A 20 0.82 5.19 -0.59
N ILE A 21 -0.50 5.23 -0.75
CA ILE A 21 -1.38 4.07 -0.61
C ILE A 21 -1.99 3.76 -1.98
N ARG A 22 -1.89 2.51 -2.41
CA ARG A 22 -2.42 2.03 -3.69
C ARG A 22 -2.99 0.61 -3.56
N SER A 23 -3.62 0.13 -4.62
CA SER A 23 -4.15 -1.24 -4.71
C SER A 23 -3.67 -1.93 -6.00
N HIS A 24 -4.57 -2.63 -6.71
CA HIS A 24 -4.39 -3.33 -7.98
C HIS A 24 -3.76 -4.73 -7.90
N GLU A 25 -2.61 -4.89 -7.26
CA GLU A 25 -1.88 -6.17 -7.24
C GLU A 25 -2.26 -7.02 -6.01
N PRO A 26 -2.55 -8.32 -6.18
CA PRO A 26 -2.70 -9.25 -5.08
C PRO A 26 -1.45 -9.26 -4.18
N GLN A 27 -1.65 -9.35 -2.87
CA GLN A 27 -0.59 -9.42 -1.87
C GLN A 27 -0.89 -10.62 -0.97
N ASP A 28 0.06 -11.50 -0.70
CA ASP A 28 -0.19 -12.75 0.04
C ASP A 28 -0.85 -12.53 1.41
N LYS A 29 -0.54 -11.40 2.07
CA LYS A 29 -1.12 -11.01 3.36
C LYS A 29 -2.36 -10.11 3.24
N GLY A 30 -2.85 -9.86 2.03
CA GLY A 30 -3.85 -8.82 1.74
C GLY A 30 -3.27 -7.39 1.70
N TYR A 31 -2.00 -7.22 2.07
CA TYR A 31 -1.29 -5.95 1.98
C TYR A 31 0.23 -6.17 1.84
N GLY A 32 0.95 -5.14 1.41
CA GLY A 32 2.40 -5.17 1.30
C GLY A 32 3.01 -3.78 1.31
N TYR A 33 4.19 -3.66 1.90
CA TYR A 33 4.97 -2.42 1.96
C TYR A 33 6.22 -2.54 1.10
N LEU A 34 6.57 -1.43 0.44
CA LEU A 34 7.81 -1.25 -0.31
C LEU A 34 8.39 0.13 0.00
N PHE A 35 9.65 0.31 -0.40
CA PHE A 35 10.36 1.59 -0.32
C PHE A 35 10.37 2.17 1.10
N ASP A 36 10.83 1.36 2.05
CA ASP A 36 11.01 1.73 3.46
C ASP A 36 9.68 2.11 4.11
N ASP A 37 8.67 1.25 3.91
CA ASP A 37 7.29 1.38 4.39
C ASP A 37 6.52 2.62 3.90
N ARG A 38 7.01 3.29 2.85
CA ARG A 38 6.37 4.48 2.27
C ARG A 38 5.47 4.21 1.08
N LEU A 39 5.48 2.99 0.55
CA LEU A 39 4.52 2.53 -0.46
C LEU A 39 3.69 1.37 0.11
N LEU A 40 2.45 1.66 0.51
CA LEU A 40 1.48 0.68 0.98
C LEU A 40 0.60 0.19 -0.17
N THR A 41 0.53 -1.12 -0.33
CA THR A 41 -0.40 -1.82 -1.23
C THR A 41 -1.48 -2.49 -0.40
N ILE A 42 -2.76 -2.21 -0.67
CA ILE A 42 -3.91 -2.87 -0.03
C ILE A 42 -4.68 -3.68 -1.06
N PHE A 43 -5.03 -4.92 -0.71
CA PHE A 43 -5.78 -5.84 -1.54
C PHE A 43 -6.96 -6.46 -0.78
N SER A 44 -8.18 -6.18 -1.25
CA SER A 44 -9.42 -6.47 -0.53
C SER A 44 -10.28 -7.56 -1.18
N CYS A 45 -9.78 -8.24 -2.22
CA CYS A 45 -10.55 -9.26 -2.93
C CYS A 45 -10.31 -10.67 -2.37
N ARG A 46 -11.36 -11.27 -1.79
CA ARG A 46 -11.31 -12.63 -1.21
C ARG A 46 -11.24 -13.76 -2.24
N TYR A 47 -11.61 -13.51 -3.50
CA TYR A 47 -11.67 -14.54 -4.55
C TYR A 47 -10.32 -14.99 -5.10
N TYR A 48 -9.22 -14.35 -4.67
CA TYR A 48 -7.86 -14.72 -5.05
C TYR A 48 -7.22 -15.74 -4.07
N GLY A 49 -8.00 -16.31 -3.14
CA GLY A 49 -7.46 -17.19 -2.08
C GLY A 49 -6.58 -16.44 -1.06
N ILE A 50 -6.61 -15.11 -1.11
CA ILE A 50 -5.87 -14.20 -0.24
C ILE A 50 -6.82 -13.66 0.82
N ARG A 51 -6.33 -13.55 2.06
CA ARG A 51 -7.08 -12.91 3.14
C ARG A 51 -7.23 -11.42 2.82
N PRO A 52 -8.44 -10.90 2.55
CA PRO A 52 -8.62 -9.51 2.15
C PRO A 52 -8.29 -8.57 3.32
N ALA A 53 -7.61 -7.47 3.01
CA ALA A 53 -7.30 -6.43 3.98
C ALA A 53 -7.78 -5.05 3.50
N GLY A 54 -7.96 -4.15 4.45
CA GLY A 54 -8.19 -2.72 4.30
C GLY A 54 -7.20 -1.94 5.18
N ALA A 55 -7.16 -0.61 5.01
CA ALA A 55 -6.39 0.29 5.86
C ALA A 55 -7.28 1.41 6.40
N ILE A 56 -7.15 1.71 7.69
CA ILE A 56 -7.75 2.86 8.35
C ILE A 56 -6.66 3.89 8.58
N LEU A 57 -6.85 5.11 8.06
CA LEU A 57 -5.92 6.22 8.27
C LEU A 57 -6.27 6.99 9.54
N ARG A 58 -5.32 7.14 10.46
CA ARG A 58 -5.44 7.94 11.69
C ARG A 58 -4.14 8.71 11.93
N ALA A 59 -4.24 10.02 12.08
CA ALA A 59 -3.11 10.90 12.40
C ALA A 59 -1.85 10.71 11.51
N GLY A 60 -2.05 10.32 10.23
CA GLY A 60 -0.94 10.08 9.30
C GLY A 60 -0.39 8.66 9.29
N GLU A 61 -0.92 7.78 10.15
CA GLU A 61 -0.57 6.36 10.21
C GLU A 61 -1.66 5.49 9.57
N ALA A 62 -1.25 4.41 8.89
CA ALA A 62 -2.15 3.43 8.29
C ALA A 62 -2.24 2.19 9.17
N GLU A 63 -3.42 1.94 9.73
CA GLU A 63 -3.73 0.75 10.51
C GLU A 63 -4.39 -0.31 9.62
N ILE A 64 -3.76 -1.49 9.50
CA ILE A 64 -4.28 -2.58 8.67
C ILE A 64 -5.40 -3.33 9.41
N ARG A 65 -6.46 -3.65 8.67
CA ARG A 65 -7.60 -4.45 9.14
C ARG A 65 -7.93 -5.54 8.15
N TYR A 66 -8.08 -6.77 8.63
CA TYR A 66 -8.65 -7.84 7.81
C TYR A 66 -10.15 -7.64 7.66
N LEU A 67 -10.66 -7.95 6.47
CA LEU A 67 -12.07 -7.85 6.15
C LEU A 67 -12.69 -9.25 6.28
N GLU A 68 -13.78 -9.37 7.04
CA GLU A 68 -14.56 -10.61 7.18
C GLU A 68 -15.61 -10.75 6.07
#